data_AF-A0A088F3N9-F1
#
_entry.id   AF-A0A088F3N9-F1
#
_cell.length_a   1.000
_cell.length_b   1.000
_cell.length_c   1.000
_cell.angle_alpha   90.00
_cell.angle_beta   90.00
_cell.angle_gamma   90.00
#
_symmetry.space_group_name_H-M   'P 1'
#
loop_
_entity.id
_entity.type
_entity.pdbx_description
1 polymer ?
#
loop_
_entity_poly.entity_id
_entity_poly.type
_entity_poly.pdbx_seq_one_letter_code
_entity_poly.pdbx_strand_id
1 'polypeptide(L)'
;MVLPASQVTPQVKLLIVTLTDDRSRKELQSQLNLSDREYFRLHFLQPAIELGFIGMTIPNKPKSSNQKYFLTEMGKEIRNQLLNET
;
A
#
# COMPACT_ATOMS: atom_id res chain seq x y z
N MET A 1 12.82 -12.61 5.72
CA MET A 1 11.96 -12.64 6.91
C MET A 1 10.62 -12.06 6.50
N VAL A 2 9.56 -12.88 6.46
CA VAL A 2 8.20 -12.39 6.17
C VAL A 2 7.61 -11.89 7.48
N LEU A 3 7.18 -10.64 7.55
CA LEU A 3 6.55 -10.09 8.76
C LEU A 3 5.14 -10.67 8.91
N PRO A 4 4.74 -11.12 10.10
CA PRO A 4 3.39 -11.62 10.32
C PRO A 4 2.36 -10.48 10.24
N ALA A 5 1.15 -10.76 9.75
CA ALA A 5 0.05 -9.79 9.66
C ALA A 5 -0.24 -9.09 11.00
N SER A 6 0.01 -9.72 12.15
CA SER A 6 -0.14 -9.13 13.48
C SER A 6 0.79 -7.93 13.75
N GLN A 7 1.93 -7.84 13.06
CA GLN A 7 2.92 -6.76 13.23
C GLN A 7 2.73 -5.61 12.23
N VAL A 8 1.80 -5.75 11.29
CA VAL A 8 1.48 -4.72 10.31
C VAL A 8 0.50 -3.70 10.91
N THR A 9 0.75 -2.40 10.72
CA THR A 9 -0.14 -1.36 11.24
C THR A 9 -1.53 -1.44 10.59
N PRO A 10 -2.61 -1.06 11.29
CA PRO A 10 -3.97 -1.05 10.72
C PRO A 10 -4.08 -0.25 9.41
N GLN A 11 -3.34 0.86 9.30
CA GLN A 11 -3.30 1.71 8.12
C GLN A 11 -2.70 0.98 6.91
N VAL A 12 -1.57 0.28 7.11
CA VAL A 12 -0.93 -0.51 6.04
C VAL A 12 -1.82 -1.68 5.64
N LYS A 13 -2.45 -2.38 6.59
CA LYS A 13 -3.43 -3.43 6.31
C LYS A 13 -4.56 -2.92 5.42
N LEU A 14 -5.15 -1.78 5.79
CA LEU A 14 -6.25 -1.17 5.04
C LEU A 14 -5.83 -0.81 3.61
N LEU A 15 -4.62 -0.27 3.44
CA LEU A 15 -4.08 0.02 2.11
C LEU A 15 -3.89 -1.26 1.28
N ILE A 16 -3.33 -2.31 1.87
CA ILE A 16 -3.08 -3.59 1.19
C ILE A 16 -4.37 -4.23 0.70
N VAL A 17 -5.42 -4.27 1.54
CA VAL A 17 -6.70 -4.88 1.14
C VAL A 17 -7.43 -4.05 0.07
N THR A 18 -7.22 -2.73 0.04
CA THR A 18 -7.84 -1.81 -0.92
C THR A 18 -7.17 -1.87 -2.30
N LEU A 19 -5.88 -2.20 -2.37
CA LEU A 19 -5.10 -2.21 -3.59
C LEU A 19 -5.33 -3.51 -4.39
N THR A 20 -6.19 -3.46 -5.41
CA THR A 20 -6.50 -4.60 -6.30
C THR A 20 -5.67 -4.62 -7.58
N ASP A 21 -5.34 -3.43 -8.11
CA ASP A 21 -4.65 -3.20 -9.38
C ASP A 21 -3.63 -2.08 -9.22
N ASP A 22 -2.87 -1.77 -10.27
CA ASP A 22 -1.98 -0.62 -10.30
C ASP A 22 -2.78 0.69 -10.18
N ARG A 23 -2.69 1.34 -9.03
CA ARG A 23 -3.41 2.58 -8.72
C ARG A 23 -2.47 3.73 -8.45
N SER A 24 -2.89 4.93 -8.84
CA SER A 24 -2.23 6.15 -8.43
C SER A 24 -2.44 6.42 -6.95
N ARG A 25 -1.56 7.24 -6.36
CA ARG A 25 -1.76 7.76 -5.00
C ARG A 25 -3.12 8.41 -4.82
N LYS A 26 -3.63 9.11 -5.85
CA LYS A 26 -4.90 9.84 -5.74
C LYS A 26 -6.09 8.90 -5.66
N GLU A 27 -6.09 7.85 -6.47
CA GLU A 27 -7.12 6.81 -6.41
C GLU A 27 -7.12 6.10 -5.06
N LEU A 28 -5.95 5.67 -4.58
CA LEU A 28 -5.84 4.98 -3.29
C LEU A 28 -6.30 5.85 -2.13
N GLN A 29 -5.87 7.11 -2.11
CA GLN A 29 -6.33 8.05 -1.09
C GLN A 29 -7.86 8.25 -1.15
N SER A 30 -8.43 8.34 -2.35
CA SER A 30 -9.88 8.49 -2.53
C SER A 30 -10.66 7.25 -2.11
N GLN A 31 -10.16 6.04 -2.40
CA GLN A 31 -10.81 4.79 -1.99
C GLN A 31 -10.85 4.64 -0.46
N LEU A 32 -9.84 5.17 0.23
CA LEU A 32 -9.78 5.20 1.68
C LEU A 32 -10.52 6.38 2.32
N ASN A 33 -11.21 7.22 1.52
CA ASN A 33 -11.87 8.44 1.97
C ASN A 33 -10.96 9.39 2.77
N LEU A 34 -9.68 9.45 2.40
CA LEU A 34 -8.71 10.33 3.04
C LEU A 34 -8.61 11.64 2.24
N SER A 35 -8.63 12.78 2.93
CA SER A 35 -8.44 14.09 2.30
C SER A 35 -6.99 14.56 2.39
N ASP A 36 -6.32 14.25 3.50
CA ASP A 36 -4.96 14.68 3.77
C ASP A 36 -3.93 13.82 3.01
N ARG A 37 -3.20 14.48 2.12
CA ARG A 37 -2.13 13.90 1.30
C ARG A 37 -0.93 13.47 2.13
N GLU A 38 -0.48 14.30 3.05
CA GLU A 38 0.72 14.03 3.84
C GLU A 38 0.44 12.92 4.84
N TYR A 39 -0.75 12.93 5.45
CA TYR A 39 -1.20 11.85 6.31
C TYR A 39 -1.24 10.50 5.56
N PHE A 40 -1.86 10.45 4.38
CA PHE A 40 -1.86 9.24 3.56
C PHE A 40 -0.45 8.76 3.22
N ARG A 41 0.44 9.70 2.83
CA ARG A 41 1.81 9.36 2.47
C ARG A 41 2.58 8.77 3.66
N LEU A 42 2.54 9.43 4.82
CA LEU A 42 3.35 9.08 5.98
C LEU A 42 2.83 7.86 6.75
N HIS A 43 1.51 7.65 6.79
CA HIS A 43 0.91 6.60 7.63
C HIS A 43 0.47 5.36 6.86
N PHE A 44 0.28 5.45 5.54
CA PHE A 44 -0.20 4.34 4.72
C PHE A 44 0.87 3.93 3.71
N LEU A 45 1.18 4.85 2.79
CA LEU A 45 1.93 4.52 1.59
C LEU A 45 3.42 4.28 1.86
N GLN A 46 4.08 5.22 2.54
CA GLN A 46 5.52 5.11 2.82
C GLN A 46 5.86 3.88 3.68
N PRO A 47 5.16 3.60 4.80
CA PRO A 47 5.41 2.39 5.56
C PRO A 47 5.18 1.12 4.74
N ALA A 48 4.14 1.08 3.89
CA ALA A 48 3.88 -0.09 3.03
C ALA A 48 4.98 -0.33 1.98
N ILE A 49 5.61 0.75 1.47
CA ILE A 49 6.75 0.67 0.56
C ILE A 49 8.02 0.22 1.31
N GLU A 50 8.29 0.80 2.48
CA GLU A 50 9.45 0.46 3.32
C GLU A 50 9.43 -1.00 3.79
N LEU A 51 8.23 -1.52 4.08
CA LEU A 51 8.01 -2.94 4.40
C LEU A 51 8.03 -3.85 3.17
N GLY A 52 8.13 -3.29 1.96
CA GLY A 52 8.20 -4.04 0.71
C GLY A 52 6.88 -4.66 0.26
N PHE A 53 5.74 -4.30 0.86
CA PHE A 53 4.41 -4.79 0.47
C PHE A 53 3.89 -4.10 -0.79
N ILE A 54 4.31 -2.84 -1.01
CA ILE A 54 3.90 -2.04 -2.16
C ILE A 54 5.12 -1.61 -2.96
N GLY A 55 5.03 -1.80 -4.28
CA GLY A 55 6.02 -1.36 -5.25
C GLY A 55 5.62 -0.08 -5.97
N MET A 56 6.61 0.53 -6.64
CA MET A 56 6.45 1.70 -7.51
C MET A 56 6.66 1.30 -8.96
N THR A 57 5.77 1.69 -9.88
CA THR A 57 5.94 1.39 -11.31
C THR A 57 7.05 2.19 -11.98
N ILE A 58 7.34 3.41 -11.48
CA ILE A 58 8.41 4.28 -12.00
C ILE A 58 9.40 4.64 -10.88
N PRO A 59 10.21 3.68 -10.37
CA PRO A 59 11.09 3.90 -9.21
C PRO A 59 12.13 5.01 -9.45
N ASN A 60 12.58 5.19 -10.70
CA ASN A 60 13.56 6.22 -11.06
C ASN A 60 12.99 7.65 -11.06
N LYS A 61 11.66 7.81 -11.03
CA LYS A 61 10.96 9.12 -11.03
C LYS A 61 9.83 9.11 -9.99
N PRO A 62 10.14 9.08 -8.69
CA PRO A 62 9.13 8.95 -7.63
C PRO A 62 8.13 10.11 -7.57
N LYS A 63 8.48 11.26 -8.16
CA LYS A 63 7.60 12.45 -8.26
C LYS A 63 6.82 12.51 -9.58
N SER A 64 6.86 11.45 -10.40
CA SER A 64 6.14 11.40 -11.67
C SER A 64 4.63 11.51 -11.46
N SER A 65 3.96 12.30 -12.29
CA SER A 65 2.48 12.36 -12.33
C SER A 65 1.86 11.03 -12.75
N ASN A 66 2.61 10.19 -13.47
CA ASN A 66 2.18 8.88 -13.94
C ASN A 66 2.56 7.75 -12.95
N GLN A 67 3.03 8.09 -11.75
CA GLN A 67 3.40 7.11 -10.73
C GLN A 67 2.17 6.30 -10.31
N LYS A 68 2.31 4.97 -10.38
CA LYS A 68 1.35 4.01 -9.82
C LYS A 68 2.03 3.11 -8.80
N TYR A 69 1.20 2.49 -7.97
CA TYR A 69 1.58 1.59 -6.91
C TYR A 69 0.88 0.26 -7.09
N PHE A 70 1.57 -0.82 -6.79
CA PHE A 70 1.09 -2.18 -6.99
C PHE A 70 1.49 -3.06 -5.80
N LEU A 71 0.76 -4.15 -5.57
CA LEU A 71 1.13 -5.15 -4.56
C LEU A 71 2.32 -5.97 -5.07
N THR A 72 3.39 -6.02 -4.29
CA THR A 72 4.48 -6.98 -4.50
C THR A 72 4.02 -8.39 -4.15
N GLU A 73 4.84 -9.40 -4.42
CA GLU A 73 4.56 -10.77 -3.99
C GLU A 73 4.35 -10.86 -2.47
N MET A 74 5.19 -10.17 -1.68
CA MET A 74 5.00 -10.08 -0.23
C MET A 74 3.68 -9.39 0.14
N GLY A 75 3.30 -8.32 -0.56
CA GLY A 75 2.03 -7.63 -0.33
C GLY A 75 0.81 -8.53 -0.62
N LYS A 76 0.89 -9.37 -1.66
CA LYS A 76 -0.16 -10.34 -2.00
C LYS A 76 -0.28 -11.44 -0.94
N GLU A 77 0.84 -11.95 -0.43
CA GLU A 77 0.83 -12.94 0.66
C GLU A 77 0.15 -12.38 1.92
N ILE A 78 0.53 -11.17 2.33
CA ILE A 78 -0.10 -10.49 3.48
C ILE A 78 -1.58 -10.23 3.22
N ARG A 79 -1.96 -9.79 2.01
CA ARG A 79 -3.36 -9.59 1.66
C ARG A 79 -4.16 -10.88 1.82
N ASN A 80 -3.64 -12.00 1.35
CA ASN A 80 -4.31 -13.29 1.48
C ASN A 80 -4.44 -13.71 2.95
N GLN A 81 -3.41 -13.49 3.78
CA GLN A 81 -3.51 -13.73 5.23
C GLN A 81 -4.63 -12.88 5.86
N LEU A 82 -4.69 -11.59 5.56
CA LEU A 82 -5.70 -10.67 6.09
C LEU A 82 -7.13 -11.08 5.68
N LEU A 83 -7.31 -11.57 4.45
CA LEU A 83 -8.61 -12.00 3.94
C LEU A 83 -9.05 -13.36 4.50
N ASN A 84 -8.11 -14.23 4.85
CA ASN A 84 -8.40 -15.54 5.45
C ASN A 84 -8.63 -15.46 6.98
N GLU A 85 -8.27 -14.34 7.61
CA GLU A 85 -8.51 -14.05 9.04
C GLU A 85 -9.90 -13.41 9.30
N THR A 86 -10.70 -13.16 8.24
CA THR A 86 -12.05 -12.55 8.32
C THR A 86 -13.13 -13.60 8.03
#